data_AF-A0A6U6I6M7-F1
#
_entry.id   AF-A0A6U6I6M7-F1
#
_cell.length_a   1.000
_cell.length_b   1.000
_cell.length_c   1.000
_cell.angle_alpha   90.00
_cell.angle_beta   90.00
_cell.angle_gamma   90.00
#
_symmetry.space_group_name_H-M   'P 1'
#
loop_
_entity.id
_entity.type
_entity.pdbx_description
1 polymer ?
#
loop_
_entity_poly.entity_id
_entity_poly.type
_entity_poly.pdbx_seq_one_letter_code
_entity_poly.pdbx_strand_id
1 'polypeptide(L)'
;CKVFFVEPPVTDTFAEAAFFHKSTGTLLVTDCALKLPAEAPKVLESYGYDGTPGPISPEQWRYKAIAFDFVTARGQDEADFEALKRPPALVNPLLRFLVYRRCPQQAAAWVQDVARWPFERIVPAHLAAPFDCSPEQFLEAFGFLFGKPTSWEPADEQLAFLRFLREQVGGPEF
;
A
#
# COMPACT_ATOMS: atom_id res chain seq x y z
N CYS A 1 -19.26 -7.88 -1.08
CA CYS A 1 -18.06 -7.58 -0.28
C CYS A 1 -17.20 -8.83 -0.22
N LYS A 2 -15.88 -8.68 -0.23
CA LYS A 2 -14.90 -9.72 0.06
C LYS A 2 -14.06 -9.22 1.22
N VAL A 3 -14.02 -9.99 2.30
CA VAL A 3 -13.27 -9.63 3.52
C VAL A 3 -12.08 -10.54 3.62
N PHE A 4 -10.91 -9.95 3.81
CA PHE A 4 -9.72 -10.63 4.24
C PHE A 4 -9.61 -10.42 5.74
N PHE A 5 -9.50 -11.51 6.49
CA PHE A 5 -9.41 -11.47 7.94
C PHE A 5 -8.40 -12.51 8.37
N VAL A 6 -7.42 -12.09 9.16
CA VAL A 6 -6.40 -12.98 9.70
C VAL A 6 -6.21 -12.70 11.19
N GLU A 7 -6.25 -13.78 11.97
CA GLU A 7 -5.87 -13.78 13.37
C GLU A 7 -4.35 -14.04 13.50
N PRO A 8 -3.73 -13.75 14.66
CA PRO A 8 -2.29 -13.91 14.86
C PRO A 8 -1.72 -15.25 14.36
N PRO A 9 -0.51 -15.24 13.76
CA PRO A 9 0.71 -14.76 14.42
C PRO A 9 1.29 -13.46 13.85
N VAL A 10 0.48 -12.64 13.18
CA VAL A 10 0.72 -11.19 13.10
C VAL A 10 0.34 -10.61 14.47
N THR A 11 1.09 -9.66 15.03
CA THR A 11 1.00 -9.23 16.44
C THR A 11 -0.40 -8.85 16.95
N ASP A 12 -1.31 -8.53 16.03
CA ASP A 12 -2.75 -8.29 16.26
C ASP A 12 -3.58 -8.79 15.06
N THR A 13 -4.89 -8.91 15.25
CA THR A 13 -5.86 -9.22 14.20
C THR A 13 -5.82 -8.16 13.10
N PHE A 14 -5.83 -8.58 11.83
CA PHE A 14 -5.88 -7.69 10.69
C PHE A 14 -7.09 -7.99 9.79
N ALA A 15 -7.71 -6.94 9.27
CA ALA A 15 -8.85 -7.06 8.37
C ALA A 15 -8.75 -6.06 7.21
N GLU A 16 -9.12 -6.51 6.01
CA GLU A 16 -9.30 -5.69 4.82
C GLU A 16 -10.66 -6.01 4.19
N ALA A 17 -11.29 -5.01 3.60
CA ALA A 17 -12.56 -5.19 2.91
C ALA A 17 -12.50 -4.61 1.50
N ALA A 18 -13.05 -5.38 0.55
CA ALA A 18 -13.21 -4.96 -0.84
C ALA A 18 -14.69 -4.99 -1.25
N PHE A 19 -15.18 -3.89 -1.80
CA PHE A 19 -16.54 -3.75 -2.32
C PHE A 19 -16.50 -3.36 -3.79
N PHE A 20 -17.25 -4.07 -4.63
CA PHE A 20 -17.39 -3.70 -6.04
C PHE A 20 -18.73 -3.02 -6.29
N HIS A 21 -18.68 -1.75 -6.68
CA HIS A 21 -19.83 -0.97 -7.09
C HIS A 21 -20.03 -1.10 -8.60
N LYS A 22 -20.95 -1.98 -8.99
CA LYS A 22 -21.15 -2.43 -10.38
C LYS A 22 -21.47 -1.32 -11.37
N SER A 23 -22.33 -0.36 -10.99
CA SER A 23 -22.80 0.67 -11.92
C SER A 23 -21.71 1.67 -12.31
N THR A 24 -20.68 1.85 -11.47
CA THR A 24 -19.55 2.75 -11.75
C THR A 24 -18.25 2.01 -12.05
N GLY A 25 -18.27 0.67 -12.11
CA GLY A 25 -17.06 -0.13 -12.31
C GLY A 25 -15.98 0.12 -11.24
N THR A 26 -16.37 0.44 -10.00
CA THR A 26 -15.43 0.92 -8.96
C THR A 26 -15.21 -0.12 -7.88
N LEU A 27 -13.95 -0.40 -7.58
CA LEU A 27 -13.55 -1.17 -6.40
C LEU A 27 -13.26 -0.20 -5.24
N LEU A 28 -13.97 -0.35 -4.14
CA LEU A 28 -13.66 0.35 -2.89
C LEU A 28 -12.84 -0.60 -2.02
N VAL A 29 -11.70 -0.12 -1.51
CA VAL A 29 -10.80 -0.87 -0.64
C VAL A 29 -10.44 -0.02 0.57
N THR A 30 -10.03 -0.69 1.66
CA THR A 30 -9.35 -0.05 2.78
C THR A 30 -7.91 0.31 2.36
N ASP A 31 -6.92 -0.55 2.60
CA ASP A 31 -5.49 -0.17 2.46
C ASP A 31 -4.71 -1.10 1.51
N CYS A 32 -5.38 -2.11 0.95
CA CYS A 32 -4.71 -3.17 0.20
C CYS A 32 -4.06 -2.72 -1.13
N ALA A 33 -4.57 -1.65 -1.75
CA ALA A 33 -4.04 -1.09 -2.98
C ALA A 33 -4.12 0.43 -2.98
N LEU A 34 -3.00 1.08 -3.28
CA LEU A 34 -2.79 2.51 -3.16
C LEU A 34 -2.21 3.09 -4.45
N LYS A 35 -2.36 4.40 -4.64
CA LYS A 35 -1.66 5.18 -5.66
C LYS A 35 -1.06 6.42 -5.01
N LEU A 36 0.25 6.61 -5.18
CA LEU A 36 0.95 7.79 -4.68
C LEU A 36 0.67 9.01 -5.60
N PRO A 37 0.02 10.08 -5.12
CA PRO A 37 -0.17 11.29 -5.92
C PRO A 37 1.11 12.13 -6.01
N ALA A 38 1.27 12.82 -7.14
CA ALA A 38 2.41 13.71 -7.36
C ALA A 38 2.41 14.93 -6.43
N GLU A 39 1.22 15.40 -6.05
CA GLU A 39 1.00 16.53 -5.15
C GLU A 39 0.30 16.05 -3.88
N ALA A 40 0.50 16.76 -2.77
CA ALA A 40 -0.16 16.45 -1.51
C ALA A 40 -1.69 16.51 -1.68
N PRO A 41 -2.44 15.50 -1.20
CA PRO A 41 -3.89 15.59 -1.10
C PRO A 41 -4.30 16.81 -0.26
N LYS A 42 -5.29 17.58 -0.72
CA LYS A 42 -5.78 18.79 -0.04
C LYS A 42 -6.18 18.58 1.41
N VAL A 43 -6.62 17.37 1.79
CA VAL A 43 -6.95 17.05 3.19
C VAL A 43 -5.75 17.27 4.13
N LEU A 44 -4.53 17.10 3.63
CA LEU A 44 -3.33 17.33 4.44
C LEU A 44 -3.11 18.81 4.75
N GLU A 45 -3.67 19.74 3.98
CA GLU A 45 -3.60 21.18 4.29
C GLU A 45 -4.39 21.53 5.57
N SER A 46 -5.37 20.70 5.94
CA SER A 46 -6.18 20.93 7.15
C SER A 46 -5.49 20.55 8.45
N TYR A 47 -4.46 19.70 8.40
CA TYR A 47 -3.68 19.26 9.57
C TYR A 47 -2.20 19.66 9.50
N GLY A 48 -1.70 20.05 8.33
CA GLY A 48 -0.30 20.42 8.15
C GLY A 48 0.69 19.26 8.09
N TYR A 49 1.95 19.63 7.91
CA TYR A 49 3.08 18.72 8.02
C TYR A 49 3.42 18.39 9.48
N ASP A 50 3.39 19.39 10.37
CA ASP A 50 3.79 19.32 11.78
C ASP A 50 2.62 19.41 12.78
N GLY A 51 1.38 19.30 12.28
CA GLY A 51 0.17 19.54 13.07
C GLY A 51 -0.39 20.96 12.94
N THR A 52 0.30 21.86 12.23
CA THR A 52 -0.17 23.22 11.95
C THR A 52 -0.85 23.31 10.59
N PRO A 53 -2.14 23.67 10.51
CA PRO A 53 -2.84 23.81 9.22
C PRO A 53 -2.13 24.78 8.27
N GLY A 54 -2.11 24.46 6.99
CA GLY A 54 -1.46 25.25 5.95
C GLY A 54 -1.03 24.43 4.74
N PRO A 55 -0.63 25.11 3.65
CA PRO A 55 -0.14 24.44 2.45
C PRO A 55 1.11 23.60 2.76
N ILE A 56 1.17 22.41 2.19
CA ILE A 56 2.32 21.51 2.31
C ILE A 56 3.24 21.73 1.11
N SER A 57 4.52 22.01 1.36
CA SER A 57 5.50 22.15 0.29
C SER A 57 5.73 20.81 -0.42
N PRO A 58 6.15 20.80 -1.70
CA PRO A 58 6.48 19.56 -2.38
C PRO A 58 7.51 18.70 -1.63
N GLU A 59 8.51 19.32 -0.99
CA GLU A 59 9.52 18.63 -0.18
C GLU A 59 8.89 17.96 1.06
N GLN A 60 8.04 18.69 1.79
CA GLN A 60 7.30 18.15 2.94
C GLN A 60 6.38 17.01 2.52
N TRP A 61 5.74 17.10 1.35
CA TRP A 61 4.90 16.04 0.82
C TRP A 61 5.71 14.77 0.54
N ARG A 62 6.81 14.91 -0.20
CA ARG A 62 7.69 13.77 -0.52
C ARG A 62 8.17 13.08 0.75
N TYR A 63 8.70 13.85 1.70
CA TYR A 63 9.14 13.30 2.97
C TYR A 63 8.00 12.59 3.71
N LYS A 64 6.82 13.20 3.82
CA LYS A 64 5.69 12.62 4.55
C LYS A 64 5.19 11.34 3.91
N ALA A 65 5.01 11.32 2.59
CA ALA A 65 4.57 10.14 1.85
C ALA A 65 5.56 8.98 2.03
N ILE A 66 6.85 9.28 1.88
CA ILE A 66 7.92 8.28 1.98
C ILE A 66 8.09 7.77 3.42
N ALA A 67 8.10 8.66 4.41
CA ALA A 67 8.37 8.31 5.80
C ALA A 67 7.22 7.56 6.47
N PHE A 68 5.96 7.94 6.19
CA PHE A 68 4.80 7.35 6.88
C PHE A 68 4.23 6.12 6.16
N ASP A 69 4.09 6.18 4.83
CA ASP A 69 3.33 5.16 4.10
C ASP A 69 4.21 4.10 3.43
N PHE A 70 5.45 4.45 3.04
CA PHE A 70 6.28 3.55 2.22
C PHE A 70 7.58 3.10 2.89
N VAL A 71 7.96 3.72 4.01
CA VAL A 71 9.12 3.39 4.83
C VAL A 71 10.36 3.17 3.96
N THR A 72 10.96 4.27 3.52
CA THR A 72 12.24 4.20 2.81
C THR A 72 13.40 4.48 3.76
N ALA A 73 14.45 3.65 3.66
CA ALA A 73 15.68 3.85 4.41
C ALA A 73 16.47 4.97 3.72
N ARG A 74 16.05 6.21 4.03
CA ARG A 74 16.77 7.50 4.09
C ARG A 74 17.69 7.95 2.96
N GLY A 75 17.47 9.17 2.51
CA GLY A 75 18.41 9.94 1.67
C GLY A 75 18.24 9.70 0.17
N GLN A 76 17.28 8.84 -0.20
CA GLN A 76 16.84 8.58 -1.56
C GLN A 76 15.35 8.89 -1.76
N ASP A 77 14.75 9.62 -0.83
CA ASP A 77 13.31 9.93 -0.78
C ASP A 77 12.79 10.46 -2.12
N GLU A 78 13.58 11.28 -2.81
CA GLU A 78 13.22 11.78 -4.15
C GLU A 78 13.17 10.66 -5.20
N ALA A 79 14.18 9.79 -5.25
CA ALA A 79 14.23 8.69 -6.21
C ALA A 79 13.13 7.66 -5.95
N ASP A 80 12.89 7.33 -4.68
CA ASP A 80 11.81 6.44 -4.27
C ASP A 80 10.44 7.04 -4.59
N PHE A 81 10.25 8.33 -4.31
CA PHE A 81 9.02 9.03 -4.64
C PHE A 81 8.76 9.02 -6.15
N GLU A 82 9.78 9.27 -6.97
CA GLU A 82 9.67 9.18 -8.43
C GLU A 82 9.40 7.76 -8.92
N ALA A 83 9.96 6.74 -8.27
CA ALA A 83 9.70 5.34 -8.60
C ALA A 83 8.27 4.92 -8.23
N LEU A 84 7.83 5.22 -7.00
CA LEU A 84 6.53 4.85 -6.44
C LEU A 84 5.35 5.54 -7.15
N LYS A 85 5.54 6.71 -7.77
CA LYS A 85 4.49 7.34 -8.58
C LYS A 85 4.15 6.60 -9.87
N ARG A 86 5.07 5.78 -10.40
CA ARG A 86 4.93 5.18 -11.75
C ARG A 86 3.90 4.05 -11.80
N PRO A 87 3.90 3.08 -10.86
CA PRO A 87 2.99 1.94 -10.93
C PRO A 87 1.52 2.36 -10.90
N PRO A 88 0.63 1.64 -11.61
CA PRO A 88 -0.81 1.92 -11.58
C PRO A 88 -1.41 1.66 -10.19
N ALA A 89 -0.87 0.68 -9.46
CA ALA A 89 -1.21 0.38 -8.08
C ALA A 89 0.05 -0.03 -7.30
N LEU A 90 0.02 0.22 -6.00
CA LEU A 90 1.02 -0.17 -5.02
C LEU A 90 0.34 -0.93 -3.89
N VAL A 91 1.01 -1.94 -3.35
CA VAL A 91 0.66 -2.47 -2.03
C VAL A 91 1.54 -1.76 -1.02
N ASN A 92 0.95 -1.25 0.07
CA ASN A 92 1.72 -0.61 1.13
C ASN A 92 2.88 -1.54 1.57
N PRO A 93 4.14 -1.10 1.54
CA PRO A 93 5.28 -1.92 1.92
C PRO A 93 5.14 -2.50 3.34
N LEU A 94 4.70 -1.70 4.32
CA LEU A 94 4.46 -2.19 5.68
C LEU A 94 3.43 -3.32 5.69
N LEU A 95 2.29 -3.19 5.01
CA LEU A 95 1.28 -4.26 4.95
C LEU A 95 1.80 -5.51 4.23
N ARG A 96 2.61 -5.34 3.19
CA ARG A 96 3.31 -6.44 2.51
C ARG A 96 4.16 -7.26 3.50
N PHE A 97 4.93 -6.61 4.37
CA PHE A 97 5.78 -7.31 5.34
C PHE A 97 5.02 -7.76 6.57
N LEU A 98 4.21 -6.89 7.17
CA LEU A 98 3.51 -7.11 8.42
C LEU A 98 2.41 -8.15 8.26
N VAL A 99 1.65 -8.11 7.16
CA VAL A 99 0.46 -8.95 7.01
C VAL A 99 0.62 -9.98 5.91
N TYR A 100 0.70 -9.55 4.65
CA TYR A 100 0.45 -10.44 3.51
C TYR A 100 1.50 -11.55 3.39
N ARG A 101 2.78 -11.26 3.68
CA ARG A 101 3.84 -12.29 3.71
C ARG A 101 3.72 -13.28 4.87
N ARG A 102 2.96 -12.97 5.93
CA ARG A 102 2.72 -13.91 7.05
C ARG A 102 1.61 -14.92 6.76
N CYS A 103 0.79 -14.68 5.75
CA CYS A 103 -0.34 -15.54 5.37
C CYS A 103 -0.49 -15.60 3.83
N PRO A 104 0.59 -15.95 3.10
CA PRO A 104 0.67 -15.71 1.66
C PRO A 104 -0.36 -16.52 0.87
N GLN A 105 -0.73 -17.73 1.32
CA GLN A 105 -1.76 -18.54 0.67
C GLN A 105 -3.15 -17.91 0.81
N GLN A 106 -3.53 -17.48 2.02
CA GLN A 106 -4.81 -16.80 2.26
C GLN A 106 -4.87 -15.46 1.52
N ALA A 107 -3.79 -14.67 1.59
CA ALA A 107 -3.70 -13.40 0.88
C ALA A 107 -3.81 -13.59 -0.63
N ALA A 108 -3.08 -14.54 -1.21
CA ALA A 108 -3.15 -14.85 -2.64
C ALA A 108 -4.56 -15.25 -3.08
N ALA A 109 -5.22 -16.13 -2.33
CA ALA A 109 -6.58 -16.55 -2.61
C ALA A 109 -7.56 -15.38 -2.57
N TRP A 110 -7.45 -14.51 -1.57
CA TRP A 110 -8.31 -13.34 -1.45
C TRP A 110 -8.08 -12.33 -2.57
N VAL A 111 -6.84 -11.98 -2.88
CA VAL A 111 -6.49 -11.03 -3.96
C VAL A 111 -6.98 -11.57 -5.31
N GLN A 112 -6.77 -12.87 -5.59
CA GLN A 112 -7.29 -13.51 -6.79
C GLN A 112 -8.81 -13.48 -6.86
N ASP A 113 -9.49 -13.70 -5.74
CA ASP A 113 -10.94 -13.59 -5.71
C ASP A 113 -11.37 -12.15 -6.00
N VAL A 114 -10.83 -11.13 -5.31
CA VAL A 114 -11.13 -9.71 -5.59
C VAL A 114 -10.94 -9.36 -7.06
N ALA A 115 -9.85 -9.81 -7.67
CA ALA A 115 -9.52 -9.58 -9.08
C ALA A 115 -10.47 -10.27 -10.09
N ARG A 116 -11.42 -11.10 -9.64
CA ARG A 116 -12.49 -11.62 -10.52
C ARG A 116 -13.55 -10.57 -10.86
N TRP A 117 -13.62 -9.47 -10.12
CA TRP A 117 -14.55 -8.38 -10.43
C TRP A 117 -13.99 -7.51 -11.55
N PRO A 118 -14.83 -7.07 -12.52
CA PRO A 118 -14.39 -6.24 -13.64
C PRO A 118 -14.40 -4.75 -13.24
N PHE A 119 -13.56 -4.36 -12.29
CA PHE A 119 -13.40 -2.95 -11.94
C PHE A 119 -12.43 -2.25 -12.89
N GLU A 120 -12.63 -0.95 -13.08
CA GLU A 120 -11.79 -0.10 -13.95
C GLU A 120 -11.05 0.96 -13.13
N ARG A 121 -11.45 1.15 -11.87
CA ARG A 121 -10.87 2.11 -10.94
C ARG A 121 -10.99 1.65 -9.50
N ILE A 122 -10.09 2.16 -8.66
CA ILE A 122 -10.05 1.91 -7.22
C ILE A 122 -10.28 3.22 -6.46
N VAL A 123 -11.04 3.14 -5.36
CA VAL A 123 -11.15 4.15 -4.31
C VAL A 123 -10.57 3.56 -3.03
N PRO A 124 -9.33 3.92 -2.65
CA PRO A 124 -8.71 3.50 -1.40
C PRO A 124 -9.10 4.40 -0.22
N ALA A 125 -8.77 3.99 1.00
CA ALA A 125 -8.89 4.84 2.19
C ALA A 125 -7.78 5.91 2.27
N HIS A 126 -6.62 5.69 1.64
CA HIS A 126 -5.46 6.58 1.69
C HIS A 126 -4.95 7.02 0.31
N LEU A 127 -4.28 8.18 0.28
CA LEU A 127 -3.59 8.74 -0.89
C LEU A 127 -4.51 9.13 -2.05
N ALA A 128 -4.13 8.84 -3.30
CA ALA A 128 -4.91 9.25 -4.47
C ALA A 128 -6.20 8.45 -4.57
N ALA A 129 -7.34 9.14 -4.70
CA ALA A 129 -8.64 8.53 -4.84
C ALA A 129 -9.58 9.42 -5.69
N PRO A 130 -10.32 8.86 -6.67
CA PRO A 130 -10.10 7.53 -7.27
C PRO A 130 -8.81 7.49 -8.11
N PHE A 131 -8.36 6.30 -8.48
CA PHE A 131 -7.35 6.09 -9.52
C PHE A 131 -7.71 4.94 -10.46
N ASP A 132 -7.31 5.05 -11.72
CA ASP A 132 -7.53 4.01 -12.73
C ASP A 132 -6.66 2.79 -12.43
N CYS A 133 -7.29 1.62 -12.37
CA CYS A 133 -6.62 0.36 -12.11
C CYS A 133 -7.50 -0.80 -12.57
N SER A 134 -6.95 -1.66 -13.44
CA SER A 134 -7.61 -2.90 -13.84
C SER A 134 -7.33 -4.04 -12.84
N PRO A 135 -8.09 -5.16 -12.90
CA PRO A 135 -7.83 -6.32 -12.05
C PRO A 135 -6.45 -6.94 -12.28
N GLU A 136 -5.92 -6.86 -13.50
CA GLU A 136 -4.56 -7.32 -13.83
C GLU A 136 -3.51 -6.44 -13.15
N GLN A 137 -3.65 -5.12 -13.24
CA GLN A 137 -2.76 -4.16 -12.58
C GLN A 137 -2.81 -4.28 -11.05
N PHE A 138 -4.00 -4.54 -10.50
CA PHE A 138 -4.16 -4.87 -9.09
C PHE A 138 -3.38 -6.15 -8.74
N LEU A 139 -3.52 -7.23 -9.51
CA LEU A 139 -2.76 -8.48 -9.29
C LEU A 139 -1.24 -8.28 -9.42
N GLU A 140 -0.79 -7.45 -10.35
CA GLU A 140 0.63 -7.10 -10.52
C GLU A 140 1.22 -6.44 -9.27
N ALA A 141 0.47 -5.56 -8.60
CA ALA A 141 0.90 -4.95 -7.34
C ALA A 141 1.13 -6.01 -6.23
N PHE A 142 0.39 -7.12 -6.29
CA PHE A 142 0.53 -8.29 -5.41
C PHE A 142 1.47 -9.37 -5.95
N GLY A 143 2.26 -9.09 -6.98
CA GLY A 143 3.18 -10.06 -7.62
C GLY A 143 4.05 -10.85 -6.65
N PHE A 144 4.43 -10.24 -5.53
CA PHE A 144 5.22 -10.85 -4.46
C PHE A 144 4.57 -12.07 -3.80
N LEU A 145 3.24 -12.20 -3.83
CA LEU A 145 2.52 -13.39 -3.36
C LEU A 145 2.64 -14.57 -4.33
N PHE A 146 3.05 -14.31 -5.56
CA PHE A 146 3.10 -15.27 -6.66
C PHE A 146 4.52 -15.52 -7.18
N GLY A 147 5.55 -15.06 -6.45
CA GLY A 147 6.94 -15.15 -6.88
C GLY A 147 7.26 -14.33 -8.15
N LYS A 148 6.48 -13.28 -8.42
CA LYS A 148 6.69 -12.36 -9.55
C LYS A 148 7.28 -11.03 -9.04
N PRO A 149 8.13 -10.37 -9.84
CA PRO A 149 8.55 -9.01 -9.53
C PRO A 149 7.34 -8.08 -9.39
N THR A 150 7.34 -7.20 -8.40
CA THR A 150 6.39 -6.08 -8.36
C THR A 150 6.97 -4.87 -9.05
N SER A 151 6.08 -3.93 -9.36
CA SER A 151 6.38 -2.66 -10.01
C SER A 151 7.30 -1.73 -9.20
N TRP A 152 7.39 -1.98 -7.88
CA TRP A 152 8.40 -1.42 -6.98
C TRP A 152 8.79 -2.48 -5.95
N GLU A 153 10.09 -2.62 -5.67
CA GLU A 153 10.63 -3.53 -4.66
C GLU A 153 11.51 -2.72 -3.71
N PRO A 154 11.39 -2.92 -2.38
CA PRO A 154 12.26 -2.24 -1.43
C PRO A 154 13.69 -2.77 -1.54
N ALA A 155 14.66 -1.87 -1.42
CA ALA A 155 16.08 -2.15 -1.27
C ALA A 155 16.39 -2.92 0.04
N ASP A 156 17.55 -3.56 0.08
CA ASP A 156 18.00 -4.37 1.21
C ASP A 156 18.04 -3.61 2.55
N GLU A 157 18.33 -2.31 2.52
CA GLU A 157 18.35 -1.47 3.73
C GLU A 157 16.95 -1.19 4.28
N GLN A 158 15.95 -1.00 3.42
CA GLN A 158 14.54 -0.91 3.81
C GLN A 158 14.09 -2.22 4.44
N LEU A 159 14.47 -3.34 3.80
CA LEU A 159 14.26 -4.67 4.35
C LEU A 159 14.94 -4.82 5.71
N ALA A 160 16.15 -4.27 5.91
CA ALA A 160 16.86 -4.29 7.18
C ALA A 160 16.13 -3.49 8.28
N PHE A 161 15.61 -2.29 7.96
CA PHE A 161 14.79 -1.53 8.91
C PHE A 161 13.49 -2.27 9.27
N LEU A 162 12.83 -2.88 8.29
CA LEU A 162 11.64 -3.69 8.52
C LEU A 162 11.96 -4.96 9.33
N ARG A 163 13.15 -5.55 9.15
CA ARG A 163 13.68 -6.65 9.97
C ARG A 163 13.98 -6.19 11.41
N PHE A 164 14.51 -4.98 11.59
CA PHE A 164 14.69 -4.37 12.90
C PHE A 164 13.35 -4.14 13.60
N LEU A 165 12.36 -3.57 12.91
CA LEU A 165 11.00 -3.45 13.45
C LEU A 165 10.45 -4.82 13.84
N ARG A 166 10.61 -5.84 12.99
CA ARG A 166 10.28 -7.23 13.29
C ARG A 166 10.98 -7.73 14.56
N GLU A 167 12.22 -7.39 14.83
CA GLU A 167 12.89 -7.81 16.08
C GLU A 167 12.28 -7.17 17.32
N GLN A 168 11.73 -5.96 17.20
CA GLN A 168 11.04 -5.26 18.29
C GLN A 168 9.61 -5.76 18.49
N VAL A 169 8.92 -6.18 17.42
CA VAL A 169 7.49 -6.58 17.47
C VAL A 169 7.23 -8.08 17.23
N GLY A 170 8.22 -8.87 16.86
CA GLY A 170 8.08 -10.29 16.46
C GLY A 170 7.69 -10.53 14.98
N GLY A 171 7.96 -11.72 14.43
CA GLY A 171 7.56 -12.15 13.08
C GLY A 171 8.38 -13.30 12.48
N PRO A 172 7.99 -13.87 11.31
CA PRO A 172 8.69 -15.01 10.70
C PRO A 172 10.08 -14.64 10.15
N GLU A 173 10.93 -15.66 9.98
CA GLU A 173 12.20 -15.58 9.24
C GLU A 173 11.94 -15.60 7.72
N PHE A 174 12.76 -14.86 6.97
CA PHE A 174 12.72 -14.78 5.51
C PHE A 174 13.95 -15.46 4.91
#